data_AF-A0A084J7B9-F1
#
_entry.id   AF-A0A084J7B9-F1
#
_cell.length_a   1.000
_cell.length_b   1.000
_cell.length_c   1.000
_cell.angle_alpha   90.00
_cell.angle_beta   90.00
_cell.angle_gamma   90.00
#
_symmetry.space_group_name_H-M   'P 1'
#
loop_
_entity.id
_entity.type
_entity.pdbx_description
1 polymer ?
#
loop_
_entity_poly.entity_id
_entity_poly.type
_entity_poly.pdbx_seq_one_letter_code
_entity_poly.pdbx_strand_id
1 'polypeptide(L)'
;MLKVEELLNFDLDPIPRYLLMRDVLKLDIKNEELISAKSMVIQSKWVKDIIQLQWKDGSWGQFHSMSQSSQSSITTEQALRRLLILGLDKNDEVIQRAIIYMEKYLNGELTLRDREEKKHDWFMLTRLFVATWILIFDSTNDLARGIAKDWSRIITHAFLEDEYNHNAYKEAYYDIHKSPKEKYLWGFENFYVVSILNGMLSSPIESKFLDYIMESQNGIYYIYDRCSKIPPSSFYSKIASRYINVHELLSNYTGAKPKLQYFVEWVNDNISEDGFWDMGQLVKDNIQFPLSNSWRDHVNRKIDCTVRIQKILSRLDK
;
A
#
# COMPACT_ATOMS: atom_id res chain seq x y z
N MET A 1 0.00 -14.18 -21.77
CA MET A 1 0.14 -14.23 -20.30
C MET A 1 -0.12 -15.64 -19.82
N LEU A 2 0.75 -16.18 -18.97
CA LEU A 2 0.48 -17.46 -18.30
C LEU A 2 -0.76 -17.35 -17.42
N LYS A 3 -1.66 -18.34 -17.53
CA LYS A 3 -2.81 -18.43 -16.63
C LYS A 3 -2.34 -18.81 -15.22
N VAL A 4 -3.12 -18.48 -14.21
CA VAL A 4 -2.76 -18.74 -12.81
C VAL A 4 -2.63 -20.24 -12.55
N GLU A 5 -3.50 -21.04 -13.17
CA GLU A 5 -3.48 -22.50 -13.10
C GLU A 5 -2.17 -23.06 -13.68
N GLU A 6 -1.62 -22.43 -14.73
CA GLU A 6 -0.34 -22.81 -15.32
C GLU A 6 0.82 -22.44 -14.39
N LEU A 7 0.76 -21.28 -13.72
CA LEU A 7 1.76 -20.86 -12.74
C LEU A 7 1.81 -21.77 -11.51
N LEU A 8 0.67 -22.27 -11.05
CA LEU A 8 0.60 -23.17 -9.88
C LEU A 8 1.22 -24.55 -10.14
N ASN A 9 1.46 -24.92 -11.41
CA ASN A 9 2.17 -26.13 -11.79
C ASN A 9 3.70 -26.01 -11.64
N PHE A 10 4.23 -24.79 -11.45
CA PHE A 10 5.64 -24.59 -11.12
C PHE A 10 5.91 -24.94 -9.65
N ASP A 11 7.17 -25.23 -9.33
CA ASP A 11 7.64 -25.37 -7.96
C ASP A 11 7.76 -23.99 -7.30
N LEU A 12 6.60 -23.45 -6.89
CA LEU A 12 6.50 -22.13 -6.28
C LEU A 12 6.87 -22.17 -4.80
N ASP A 13 7.69 -21.20 -4.38
CA ASP A 13 7.89 -20.89 -2.97
C ASP A 13 6.55 -20.53 -2.28
N PRO A 14 6.46 -20.66 -0.94
CA PRO A 14 5.19 -20.52 -0.21
C PRO A 14 4.44 -19.21 -0.45
N ILE A 15 5.16 -18.08 -0.53
CA ILE A 15 4.55 -16.75 -0.63
C ILE A 15 3.91 -16.51 -2.00
N PRO A 16 4.61 -16.67 -3.15
CA PRO A 16 3.98 -16.60 -4.47
C PRO A 16 2.74 -17.49 -4.60
N ARG A 17 2.83 -18.75 -4.14
CA ARG A 17 1.73 -19.72 -4.19
C ARG A 17 0.50 -19.21 -3.43
N TYR A 18 0.68 -18.84 -2.16
CA TYR A 18 -0.42 -18.33 -1.33
C TYR A 18 -1.05 -17.06 -1.91
N LEU A 19 -0.24 -16.13 -2.42
CA LEU A 19 -0.74 -14.89 -3.01
C LEU A 19 -1.56 -15.12 -4.29
N LEU A 20 -1.14 -16.05 -5.15
CA LEU A 20 -1.94 -16.43 -6.33
C LEU A 20 -3.29 -17.02 -5.92
N MET A 21 -3.29 -17.93 -4.95
CA MET A 21 -4.50 -18.58 -4.45
C MET A 21 -5.46 -17.58 -3.79
N ARG A 22 -4.95 -16.68 -2.96
CA ARG A 22 -5.76 -15.70 -2.22
C ARG A 22 -6.23 -14.54 -3.10
N ASP A 23 -5.30 -13.90 -3.82
CA ASP A 23 -5.54 -12.59 -4.42
C ASP A 23 -5.97 -12.68 -5.90
N VAL A 24 -5.64 -13.78 -6.58
CA VAL A 24 -5.97 -13.98 -7.99
C VAL A 24 -7.10 -14.98 -8.16
N LEU A 25 -6.94 -16.22 -7.67
CA LEU A 25 -7.99 -17.24 -7.69
C LEU A 25 -9.14 -16.95 -6.71
N LYS A 26 -8.86 -16.16 -5.65
CA LYS A 26 -9.84 -15.79 -4.63
C LYS A 26 -10.52 -17.01 -4.00
N LEU A 27 -9.72 -18.03 -3.69
CA LEU A 27 -10.22 -19.23 -3.02
C LEU A 27 -10.90 -18.87 -1.69
N ASP A 28 -11.93 -19.63 -1.34
CA ASP A 28 -12.64 -19.47 -0.07
C ASP A 28 -11.69 -19.61 1.11
N ILE A 29 -11.89 -18.82 2.17
CA ILE A 29 -11.01 -18.83 3.35
C ILE A 29 -10.97 -20.17 4.08
N LYS A 30 -11.98 -21.03 3.85
CA LYS A 30 -12.09 -22.39 4.41
C LYS A 30 -11.45 -23.45 3.52
N ASN A 31 -10.92 -23.07 2.36
CA ASN A 31 -10.21 -23.98 1.47
C ASN A 31 -8.95 -24.53 2.16
N GLU A 32 -8.85 -25.85 2.27
CA GLU A 32 -7.76 -26.52 3.01
C GLU A 32 -6.38 -26.25 2.39
N GLU A 33 -6.27 -26.18 1.07
CA GLU A 33 -5.02 -25.86 0.39
C GLU A 33 -4.58 -24.43 0.69
N LEU A 34 -5.52 -23.47 0.70
CA LEU A 34 -5.23 -22.08 1.04
C LEU A 34 -4.76 -21.94 2.50
N ILE A 35 -5.41 -22.65 3.43
CA ILE A 35 -5.02 -22.67 4.86
C ILE A 35 -3.62 -23.28 5.02
N SER A 36 -3.32 -24.36 4.30
CA SER A 36 -2.00 -24.98 4.30
C SER A 36 -0.93 -24.04 3.73
N ALA A 37 -1.22 -23.38 2.59
CA ALA A 37 -0.33 -22.41 1.98
C ALA A 37 -0.04 -21.21 2.91
N LYS A 38 -1.07 -20.67 3.58
CA LYS A 38 -0.90 -19.62 4.61
C LYS A 38 0.02 -20.08 5.74
N SER A 39 -0.17 -21.31 6.21
CA SER A 39 0.68 -21.88 7.26
C SER A 39 2.14 -21.94 6.84
N MET A 40 2.43 -22.30 5.58
CA MET A 40 3.78 -22.26 5.02
C MET A 40 4.34 -20.85 4.87
N VAL A 41 3.52 -19.84 4.53
CA VAL A 41 3.92 -18.42 4.51
C VAL A 41 4.42 -17.96 5.87
N ILE A 42 3.67 -18.26 6.94
CA ILE A 42 4.04 -17.90 8.32
C ILE A 42 5.38 -18.54 8.71
N GLN A 43 5.68 -19.74 8.19
CA GLN A 43 6.93 -20.44 8.46
C GLN A 43 8.12 -19.97 7.60
N SER A 44 7.89 -19.12 6.60
CA SER A 44 8.95 -18.62 5.71
C SER A 44 9.96 -17.75 6.45
N LYS A 45 11.21 -17.77 5.99
CA LYS A 45 12.29 -16.95 6.56
C LYS A 45 11.95 -15.45 6.55
N TRP A 46 11.33 -14.97 5.47
CA TRP A 46 11.00 -13.55 5.30
C TRP A 46 10.03 -13.03 6.37
N VAL A 47 9.05 -13.86 6.75
CA VAL A 47 8.09 -13.53 7.80
C VAL A 47 8.75 -13.67 9.18
N LYS A 48 9.46 -14.77 9.43
CA LYS A 48 10.13 -15.02 10.71
C LYS A 48 11.15 -13.94 11.07
N ASP A 49 11.96 -13.50 10.11
CA ASP A 49 12.98 -12.47 10.32
C ASP A 49 12.36 -11.16 10.82
N ILE A 50 11.18 -10.79 10.32
CA ILE A 50 10.48 -9.57 10.74
C ILE A 50 9.77 -9.77 12.08
N ILE A 51 9.11 -10.93 12.28
CA ILE A 51 8.43 -11.24 13.55
C ILE A 51 9.40 -11.19 14.73
N GLN A 52 10.62 -11.72 14.58
CA GLN A 52 11.63 -11.74 15.63
C GLN A 52 12.08 -10.34 16.08
N LEU A 53 11.88 -9.33 15.24
CA LEU A 53 12.22 -7.94 15.53
C LEU A 53 11.09 -7.18 16.24
N GLN A 54 9.89 -7.76 16.37
CA GLN A 54 8.74 -7.07 16.98
C GLN A 54 8.94 -6.93 18.49
N TRP A 55 8.78 -5.70 18.99
CA TRP A 55 8.91 -5.39 20.39
C TRP A 55 7.71 -5.87 21.19
N LYS A 56 7.83 -5.91 22.53
CA LYS A 56 6.74 -6.35 23.42
C LYS A 56 5.47 -5.51 23.28
N ASP A 57 5.61 -4.22 22.97
CA ASP A 57 4.49 -3.30 22.79
C ASP A 57 3.73 -3.48 21.46
N GLY A 58 4.23 -4.31 20.54
CA GLY A 58 3.63 -4.57 19.23
C GLY A 58 4.26 -3.75 18.08
N SER A 59 5.15 -2.82 18.38
CA SER A 59 5.87 -2.01 17.38
C SER A 59 7.18 -2.65 16.91
N TRP A 60 7.86 -2.01 15.95
CA TRP A 60 9.25 -2.30 15.58
C TRP A 60 10.21 -1.15 15.91
N GLY A 61 9.81 -0.24 16.81
CA GLY A 61 10.60 0.95 17.16
C GLY A 61 9.92 2.24 16.72
N GLN A 62 10.62 3.09 15.95
CA GLN A 62 10.01 4.29 15.35
C GLN A 62 8.94 3.89 14.33
N PHE A 63 7.96 4.75 14.11
CA PHE A 63 6.85 4.47 13.21
C PHE A 63 7.21 4.77 11.75
N HIS A 64 7.54 6.04 11.44
CA HIS A 64 7.69 6.58 10.09
C HIS A 64 9.10 7.11 9.78
N SER A 65 9.93 7.35 10.81
CA SER A 65 11.18 8.08 10.68
C SER A 65 12.16 7.54 9.61
N MET A 66 12.71 8.48 8.83
CA MET A 66 13.87 8.28 7.96
C MET A 66 15.22 8.48 8.70
N SER A 67 15.21 8.72 10.01
CA SER A 67 16.42 9.05 10.77
C SER A 67 17.30 7.82 11.04
N GLN A 68 18.59 7.93 10.70
CA GLN A 68 19.61 6.90 10.95
C GLN A 68 19.92 6.64 12.43
N SER A 69 19.37 7.43 13.37
CA SER A 69 19.66 7.34 14.80
C SER A 69 18.78 6.35 15.57
N SER A 70 18.01 5.49 14.88
CA SER A 70 17.12 4.54 15.53
C SER A 70 17.88 3.29 15.99
N GLN A 71 17.59 2.79 17.20
CA GLN A 71 18.11 1.51 17.70
C GLN A 71 17.48 0.30 16.98
N SER A 72 16.41 0.51 16.21
CA SER A 72 15.69 -0.51 15.45
C SER A 72 16.30 -0.72 14.06
N SER A 73 16.34 -1.97 13.60
CA SER A 73 16.78 -2.33 12.24
C SER A 73 15.74 -2.03 11.16
N ILE A 74 14.47 -1.84 11.54
CA ILE A 74 13.33 -1.56 10.65
C ILE A 74 12.32 -0.69 11.40
N THR A 75 11.60 0.19 10.70
CA THR A 75 10.49 0.94 11.31
C THR A 75 9.21 0.11 11.38
N THR A 76 8.26 0.53 12.22
CA THR A 76 6.93 -0.11 12.29
C THR A 76 6.22 -0.05 10.94
N GLU A 77 6.27 1.08 10.23
CA GLU A 77 5.69 1.19 8.88
C GLU A 77 6.36 0.25 7.87
N GLN A 78 7.69 0.15 7.87
CA GLN A 78 8.41 -0.75 6.96
C GLN A 78 8.06 -2.22 7.24
N ALA A 79 7.99 -2.61 8.51
CA ALA A 79 7.60 -3.96 8.92
C ALA A 79 6.16 -4.27 8.47
N LEU A 80 5.20 -3.37 8.76
CA LEU A 80 3.80 -3.51 8.35
C LEU A 80 3.67 -3.64 6.82
N ARG A 81 4.33 -2.76 6.07
CA ARG A 81 4.35 -2.79 4.60
C ARG A 81 4.86 -4.13 4.09
N ARG A 82 5.98 -4.59 4.63
CA ARG A 82 6.61 -5.84 4.20
C ARG A 82 5.75 -7.06 4.54
N LEU A 83 5.18 -7.12 5.75
CA LEU A 83 4.32 -8.23 6.16
C LEU A 83 3.04 -8.29 5.31
N LEU A 84 2.43 -7.15 4.96
CA LEU A 84 1.31 -7.08 4.02
C LEU A 84 1.66 -7.70 2.66
N ILE A 85 2.81 -7.31 2.10
CA ILE A 85 3.31 -7.80 0.80
C ILE A 85 3.56 -9.32 0.84
N LEU A 86 4.07 -9.82 1.97
CA LEU A 86 4.30 -11.24 2.20
C LEU A 86 3.01 -12.06 2.41
N GLY A 87 1.85 -11.41 2.51
CA GLY A 87 0.56 -12.09 2.63
C GLY A 87 0.02 -12.19 4.06
N LEU A 88 0.55 -11.43 5.01
CA LEU A 88 -0.06 -11.30 6.33
C LEU A 88 -1.29 -10.38 6.29
N ASP A 89 -2.20 -10.61 7.21
CA ASP A 89 -3.46 -9.91 7.37
C ASP A 89 -3.84 -9.77 8.85
N LYS A 90 -4.98 -9.14 9.16
CA LYS A 90 -5.40 -8.86 10.53
C LYS A 90 -5.63 -10.09 11.42
N ASN A 91 -5.71 -11.29 10.85
CA ASN A 91 -5.88 -12.51 11.64
C ASN A 91 -4.54 -13.07 12.15
N ASP A 92 -3.41 -12.57 11.66
CA ASP A 92 -2.10 -12.97 12.14
C ASP A 92 -1.75 -12.25 13.46
N GLU A 93 -1.32 -13.00 14.47
CA GLU A 93 -1.02 -12.49 15.83
C GLU A 93 -0.07 -11.27 15.81
N VAL A 94 0.99 -11.34 14.99
CA VAL A 94 1.96 -10.24 14.84
C VAL A 94 1.28 -8.94 14.37
N ILE A 95 0.30 -9.03 13.48
CA ILE A 95 -0.46 -7.88 12.97
C ILE A 95 -1.45 -7.38 14.03
N GLN A 96 -2.14 -8.30 14.73
CA GLN A 96 -3.06 -7.94 15.82
C GLN A 96 -2.35 -7.12 16.91
N ARG A 97 -1.14 -7.54 17.32
CA ARG A 97 -0.32 -6.79 18.28
C ARG A 97 0.04 -5.39 17.78
N ALA A 98 0.36 -5.26 16.48
CA ALA A 98 0.66 -3.97 15.87
C ALA A 98 -0.58 -3.07 15.77
N ILE A 99 -1.77 -3.63 15.46
CA ILE A 99 -3.04 -2.90 15.48
C ILE A 99 -3.31 -2.37 16.89
N ILE A 100 -3.20 -3.20 17.93
CA ILE A 100 -3.39 -2.77 19.32
C ILE A 100 -2.43 -1.63 19.69
N TYR A 101 -1.16 -1.71 19.29
CA TYR A 101 -0.20 -0.62 19.48
C TYR A 101 -0.65 0.69 18.82
N MET A 102 -1.11 0.59 17.56
CA MET A 102 -1.58 1.73 16.78
C MET A 102 -2.89 2.33 17.34
N GLU A 103 -3.81 1.51 17.83
CA GLU A 103 -5.04 1.96 18.48
C GLU A 103 -4.77 2.71 19.78
N LYS A 104 -3.85 2.19 20.62
CA LYS A 104 -3.40 2.91 21.83
C LYS A 104 -2.86 4.29 21.50
N TYR A 105 -2.11 4.43 20.41
CA TYR A 105 -1.66 5.73 19.93
C TYR A 105 -2.85 6.62 19.51
N LEU A 106 -3.80 6.11 18.73
CA LEU A 106 -4.99 6.87 18.33
C LEU A 106 -5.87 7.30 19.50
N ASN A 107 -5.87 6.55 20.61
CA ASN A 107 -6.55 6.90 21.86
C ASN A 107 -5.75 7.87 22.75
N GLY A 108 -4.50 8.17 22.41
CA GLY A 108 -3.62 9.01 23.24
C GLY A 108 -3.06 8.29 24.48
N GLU A 109 -3.13 6.96 24.52
CA GLU A 109 -2.57 6.14 25.61
C GLU A 109 -1.05 5.99 25.52
N LEU A 110 -0.45 6.31 24.37
CA LEU A 110 0.99 6.36 24.17
C LEU A 110 1.39 7.41 23.13
N THR A 111 2.67 7.74 23.10
CA THR A 111 3.28 8.61 22.10
C THR A 111 4.21 7.82 21.17
N LEU A 112 4.24 8.20 19.88
CA LEU A 112 5.23 7.63 18.95
C LEU A 112 6.65 8.03 19.34
N ARG A 113 7.62 7.20 18.96
CA ARG A 113 9.07 7.43 19.20
C ARG A 113 9.72 8.30 18.13
N ASP A 114 8.94 8.71 17.14
CA ASP A 114 9.34 9.58 16.05
C ASP A 114 9.60 11.00 16.58
N ARG A 115 10.60 11.66 16.00
CA ARG A 115 10.91 13.05 16.36
C ARG A 115 9.80 13.97 15.87
N GLU A 116 9.26 14.79 16.76
CA GLU A 116 8.23 15.75 16.41
C GLU A 116 8.72 16.82 15.43
N GLU A 117 8.01 16.97 14.31
CA GLU A 117 8.25 18.05 13.35
C GLU A 117 7.52 19.33 13.74
N LYS A 118 8.26 20.44 13.88
CA LYS A 118 7.70 21.72 14.34
C LYS A 118 6.82 22.43 13.32
N LYS A 119 7.10 22.27 12.02
CA LYS A 119 6.43 23.00 10.93
C LYS A 119 5.02 22.48 10.66
N HIS A 120 4.84 21.17 10.80
CA HIS A 120 3.56 20.51 10.59
C HIS A 120 2.74 20.46 11.88
N ASP A 121 1.45 20.21 11.73
CA ASP A 121 0.65 19.70 12.83
C ASP A 121 1.01 18.22 13.03
N TRP A 122 1.99 18.00 13.90
CA TRP A 122 2.58 16.69 14.12
C TRP A 122 1.54 15.65 14.53
N PHE A 123 0.63 16.01 15.43
CA PHE A 123 -0.37 15.09 15.96
C PHE A 123 -1.38 14.70 14.89
N MET A 124 -1.88 15.67 14.10
CA MET A 124 -2.78 15.38 12.98
C MET A 124 -2.10 14.47 11.94
N LEU A 125 -0.85 14.75 11.55
CA LEU A 125 -0.13 13.94 10.56
C LEU A 125 0.12 12.51 11.03
N THR A 126 0.62 12.35 12.25
CA THR A 126 0.96 11.02 12.76
C THR A 126 -0.30 10.17 13.00
N ARG A 127 -1.44 10.78 13.34
CA ARG A 127 -2.75 10.11 13.32
C ARG A 127 -3.16 9.65 11.92
N LEU A 128 -2.96 10.46 10.89
CA LEU A 128 -3.20 10.05 9.50
C LEU A 128 -2.34 8.83 9.13
N PHE A 129 -1.05 8.85 9.45
CA PHE A 129 -0.14 7.74 9.11
C PHE A 129 -0.56 6.45 9.79
N VAL A 130 -0.85 6.51 11.09
CA VAL A 130 -1.27 5.36 11.88
C VAL A 130 -2.63 4.83 11.43
N ALA A 131 -3.61 5.72 11.24
CA ALA A 131 -4.95 5.34 10.77
C ALA A 131 -4.92 4.70 9.38
N THR A 132 -4.06 5.18 8.49
CA THR A 132 -3.86 4.57 7.16
C THR A 132 -3.44 3.11 7.29
N TRP A 133 -2.44 2.83 8.11
CA TRP A 133 -1.94 1.47 8.30
C TRP A 133 -2.95 0.56 9.00
N ILE A 134 -3.70 1.07 9.98
CA ILE A 134 -4.82 0.32 10.56
C ILE A 134 -5.81 -0.06 9.47
N LEU A 135 -6.29 0.90 8.65
CA LEU A 135 -7.34 0.64 7.65
C LEU A 135 -6.89 -0.26 6.50
N ILE A 136 -5.60 -0.30 6.19
CA ILE A 136 -5.03 -1.25 5.23
C ILE A 136 -5.20 -2.70 5.72
N PHE A 137 -5.07 -2.96 7.02
CA PHE A 137 -5.22 -4.30 7.60
C PHE A 137 -6.64 -4.58 8.09
N ASP A 138 -7.32 -3.58 8.63
CA ASP A 138 -8.65 -3.68 9.20
C ASP A 138 -9.51 -2.46 8.82
N SER A 139 -10.16 -2.56 7.66
CA SER A 139 -11.05 -1.52 7.13
C SER A 139 -12.28 -1.24 7.99
N THR A 140 -12.58 -2.10 8.97
CA THR A 140 -13.71 -1.93 9.89
C THR A 140 -13.37 -1.18 11.18
N ASN A 141 -12.11 -0.79 11.38
CA ASN A 141 -11.68 -0.13 12.61
C ASN A 141 -12.28 1.27 12.80
N ASP A 142 -13.15 1.45 13.79
CA ASP A 142 -13.91 2.70 13.95
C ASP A 142 -13.05 3.93 14.27
N LEU A 143 -11.98 3.77 15.06
CA LEU A 143 -11.08 4.88 15.40
C LEU A 143 -10.40 5.42 14.14
N ALA A 144 -9.83 4.53 13.34
CA ALA A 144 -9.16 4.90 12.11
C ALA A 144 -10.16 5.40 11.04
N ARG A 145 -11.36 4.82 10.97
CA ARG A 145 -12.45 5.32 10.09
C ARG A 145 -12.91 6.72 10.46
N GLY A 146 -12.86 7.12 11.73
CA GLY A 146 -13.11 8.50 12.13
C GLY A 146 -12.17 9.48 11.42
N ILE A 147 -10.88 9.17 11.41
CA ILE A 147 -9.86 9.98 10.73
C ILE A 147 -10.06 9.94 9.21
N ALA A 148 -10.41 8.78 8.64
CA ALA A 148 -10.72 8.67 7.21
C ALA A 148 -11.93 9.55 6.80
N LYS A 149 -12.97 9.61 7.64
CA LYS A 149 -14.14 10.47 7.42
C LYS A 149 -13.80 11.96 7.46
N ASP A 150 -12.86 12.36 8.31
CA ASP A 150 -12.36 13.74 8.34
C ASP A 150 -11.74 14.11 6.98
N TRP A 151 -10.80 13.28 6.50
CA TRP A 151 -10.18 13.46 5.20
C TRP A 151 -11.18 13.39 4.04
N SER A 152 -12.14 12.46 4.10
CA SER A 152 -13.21 12.35 3.10
C SER A 152 -14.05 13.62 3.01
N ARG A 153 -14.36 14.26 4.14
CA ARG A 153 -15.09 15.52 4.17
C ARG A 153 -14.24 16.65 3.56
N ILE A 154 -12.96 16.73 3.90
CA ILE A 154 -12.04 17.72 3.32
C ILE A 154 -11.98 17.60 1.79
N ILE A 155 -11.75 16.39 1.29
CA ILE A 155 -11.69 16.14 -0.16
C ILE A 155 -13.03 16.37 -0.82
N THR A 156 -14.14 15.98 -0.19
CA THR A 156 -15.47 16.26 -0.74
C THR A 156 -15.68 17.76 -0.94
N HIS A 157 -15.35 18.60 0.04
CA HIS A 157 -15.44 20.06 -0.09
C HIS A 157 -14.56 20.62 -1.21
N ALA A 158 -13.36 20.07 -1.38
CA ALA A 158 -12.43 20.48 -2.42
C ALA A 158 -12.90 20.16 -3.85
N PHE A 159 -13.81 19.19 -4.01
CA PHE A 159 -14.30 18.69 -5.31
C PHE A 159 -15.83 18.76 -5.44
N LEU A 160 -16.50 19.63 -4.67
CA LEU A 160 -17.95 19.86 -4.79
C LEU A 160 -18.32 20.38 -6.19
N GLU A 161 -17.52 21.33 -6.66
CA GLU A 161 -17.61 21.86 -8.03
C GLU A 161 -16.90 20.92 -9.03
N ASP A 162 -16.95 21.24 -10.31
CA ASP A 162 -16.37 20.39 -11.37
C ASP A 162 -14.85 20.27 -11.34
N GLU A 163 -14.17 21.31 -10.84
CA GLU A 163 -12.72 21.34 -10.72
C GLU A 163 -12.28 21.41 -9.25
N TYR A 164 -11.04 21.01 -8.99
CA TYR A 164 -10.42 21.13 -7.68
C TYR A 164 -10.34 22.60 -7.22
N ASN A 165 -10.92 22.88 -6.06
CA ASN A 165 -10.86 24.19 -5.43
C ASN A 165 -9.90 24.19 -4.23
N HIS A 166 -8.71 24.78 -4.42
CA HIS A 166 -7.68 24.87 -3.38
C HIS A 166 -8.13 25.66 -2.13
N ASN A 167 -8.94 26.71 -2.30
CA ASN A 167 -9.41 27.49 -1.15
C ASN A 167 -10.42 26.70 -0.33
N ALA A 168 -11.33 25.98 -0.99
CA ALA A 168 -12.27 25.08 -0.32
C ALA A 168 -11.54 23.96 0.43
N TYR A 169 -10.51 23.37 -0.18
CA TYR A 169 -9.63 22.41 0.50
C TYR A 169 -9.00 23.00 1.77
N LYS A 170 -8.37 24.17 1.63
CA LYS A 170 -7.68 24.84 2.73
C LYS A 170 -8.62 25.19 3.88
N GLU A 171 -9.80 25.74 3.57
CA GLU A 171 -10.80 26.09 4.57
C GLU A 171 -11.32 24.85 5.30
N ALA A 172 -11.71 23.81 4.56
CA ALA A 172 -12.18 22.55 5.14
C ALA A 172 -11.10 21.86 5.97
N TYR A 173 -9.84 21.85 5.51
CA TYR A 173 -8.72 21.27 6.25
C TYR A 173 -8.55 21.90 7.63
N TYR A 174 -8.49 23.23 7.71
CA TYR A 174 -8.30 23.91 8.99
C TYR A 174 -9.54 23.81 9.88
N ASP A 175 -10.74 23.86 9.31
CA ASP A 175 -11.97 23.73 10.09
C ASP A 175 -12.14 22.30 10.66
N ILE A 176 -11.92 21.27 9.86
CA ILE A 176 -12.18 19.89 10.27
C ILE A 176 -11.09 19.40 11.23
N HIS A 177 -9.82 19.61 10.92
CA HIS A 177 -8.73 19.18 11.80
C HIS A 177 -8.51 20.09 13.00
N LYS A 178 -9.15 21.27 13.04
CA LYS A 178 -8.87 22.32 14.03
C LYS A 178 -7.38 22.66 14.11
N SER A 179 -6.68 22.51 12.98
CA SER A 179 -5.25 22.72 12.90
C SER A 179 -4.94 24.23 12.93
N PRO A 180 -3.89 24.68 13.63
CA PRO A 180 -3.55 26.10 13.65
C PRO A 180 -3.18 26.61 12.27
N LYS A 181 -3.63 27.82 11.88
CA LYS A 181 -3.43 28.36 10.53
C LYS A 181 -1.97 28.64 10.18
N GLU A 182 -1.11 28.77 11.19
CA GLU A 182 0.34 28.90 11.04
C GLU A 182 1.06 27.57 10.74
N LYS A 183 0.39 26.43 10.93
CA LYS A 183 0.93 25.12 10.57
C LYS A 183 0.83 24.92 9.06
N TYR A 184 1.84 24.23 8.54
CA TYR A 184 1.90 23.90 7.12
C TYR A 184 0.67 23.06 6.72
N LEU A 185 0.01 23.49 5.64
CA LEU A 185 -1.10 22.78 5.04
C LEU A 185 -0.56 21.52 4.35
N TRP A 186 -0.93 20.35 4.86
CA TRP A 186 -0.53 19.09 4.24
C TRP A 186 -1.28 18.93 2.90
N GLY A 187 -0.58 18.56 1.83
CA GLY A 187 -1.20 18.22 0.55
C GLY A 187 -1.82 16.82 0.57
N PHE A 188 -2.72 16.49 -0.35
CA PHE A 188 -3.37 15.18 -0.41
C PHE A 188 -2.81 14.22 -1.49
N GLU A 189 -1.87 14.69 -2.33
CA GLU A 189 -1.18 13.89 -3.36
C GLU A 189 -0.07 13.01 -2.75
N ASN A 190 -0.40 12.26 -1.71
CA ASN A 190 0.54 11.40 -0.98
C ASN A 190 -0.08 10.04 -0.67
N PHE A 191 0.78 9.05 -0.43
CA PHE A 191 0.37 7.68 -0.13
C PHE A 191 -0.71 7.59 0.95
N TYR A 192 -0.62 8.37 2.03
CA TYR A 192 -1.53 8.23 3.17
C TYR A 192 -2.94 8.67 2.85
N VAL A 193 -3.10 9.87 2.29
CA VAL A 193 -4.44 10.39 1.96
C VAL A 193 -5.07 9.58 0.82
N VAL A 194 -4.28 9.23 -0.20
CA VAL A 194 -4.77 8.36 -1.29
C VAL A 194 -5.11 6.95 -0.79
N SER A 195 -4.43 6.42 0.22
CA SER A 195 -4.77 5.10 0.77
C SER A 195 -6.03 5.14 1.64
N ILE A 196 -6.16 6.14 2.51
CA ILE A 196 -7.22 6.19 3.52
C ILE A 196 -8.60 6.48 2.93
N LEU A 197 -8.66 7.10 1.74
CA LEU A 197 -9.90 7.51 1.08
C LEU A 197 -10.57 6.42 0.25
N ASN A 198 -9.93 5.26 0.07
CA ASN A 198 -10.53 4.14 -0.63
C ASN A 198 -11.84 3.70 0.05
N GLY A 199 -12.95 3.75 -0.68
CA GLY A 199 -14.29 3.41 -0.18
C GLY A 199 -14.90 4.44 0.79
N MET A 200 -14.31 5.63 0.91
CA MET A 200 -14.84 6.71 1.75
C MET A 200 -15.57 7.79 0.95
N LEU A 201 -15.24 7.95 -0.33
CA LEU A 201 -15.79 8.98 -1.20
C LEU A 201 -17.07 8.48 -1.91
N SER A 202 -17.97 9.40 -2.23
CA SER A 202 -19.07 9.09 -3.15
C SER A 202 -18.53 8.89 -4.57
N SER A 203 -19.21 8.11 -5.42
CA SER A 203 -18.74 7.81 -6.78
C SER A 203 -18.37 9.05 -7.62
N PRO A 204 -19.14 10.16 -7.63
CA PRO A 204 -18.76 11.37 -8.38
C PRO A 204 -17.48 12.02 -7.85
N ILE A 205 -17.32 12.10 -6.52
CA ILE A 205 -16.16 12.70 -5.87
C ILE A 205 -14.93 11.80 -6.05
N GLU A 206 -15.08 10.49 -5.91
CA GLU A 206 -14.03 9.51 -6.16
C GLU A 206 -13.48 9.64 -7.59
N SER A 207 -14.36 9.78 -8.59
CA SER A 207 -13.92 9.97 -9.98
C SER A 207 -13.07 11.24 -10.15
N LYS A 208 -13.56 12.39 -9.67
CA LYS A 208 -12.84 13.68 -9.76
C LYS A 208 -11.50 13.63 -9.03
N PHE A 209 -11.48 13.03 -7.84
CA PHE A 209 -10.27 12.83 -7.05
C PHE A 209 -9.24 11.97 -7.79
N LEU A 210 -9.67 10.83 -8.37
CA LEU A 210 -8.77 9.97 -9.14
C LEU A 210 -8.20 10.66 -10.36
N ASP A 211 -9.02 11.41 -11.11
CA ASP A 211 -8.54 12.17 -12.28
C ASP A 211 -7.45 13.17 -11.87
N TYR A 212 -7.68 13.92 -10.79
CA TYR A 212 -6.70 14.86 -10.24
C TYR A 212 -5.40 14.17 -9.83
N ILE A 213 -5.47 13.10 -9.04
CA ILE A 213 -4.30 12.35 -8.57
C ILE A 213 -3.51 11.79 -9.76
N MET A 214 -4.20 11.30 -10.78
CA MET A 214 -3.55 10.68 -11.93
C MET A 214 -2.85 11.69 -12.84
N GLU A 215 -3.38 12.92 -12.92
CA GLU A 215 -2.86 14.03 -13.73
C GLU A 215 -1.75 14.83 -13.04
N SER A 216 -1.57 14.64 -11.71
CA SER A 216 -0.51 15.30 -10.95
C SER A 216 0.86 15.07 -11.57
N GLN A 217 1.56 16.16 -11.89
CA GLN A 217 2.90 16.10 -12.47
C GLN A 217 3.94 15.60 -11.45
N ASN A 218 3.67 15.78 -10.16
CA ASN A 218 4.55 15.37 -9.07
C ASN A 218 4.31 13.92 -8.61
N GLY A 219 3.28 13.26 -9.16
CA GLY A 219 2.91 11.90 -8.80
C GLY A 219 2.28 11.80 -7.41
N ILE A 220 2.56 10.69 -6.72
CA ILE A 220 2.04 10.42 -5.37
C ILE A 220 3.24 10.33 -4.44
N TYR A 221 3.38 11.34 -3.58
CA TYR A 221 4.47 11.43 -2.61
C TYR A 221 4.57 10.15 -1.75
N TYR A 222 5.80 9.79 -1.38
CA TYR A 222 6.25 8.51 -0.79
C TYR A 222 6.31 7.28 -1.69
N ILE A 223 5.71 7.30 -2.89
CA ILE A 223 5.73 6.12 -3.77
C ILE A 223 6.26 6.41 -5.17
N TYR A 224 5.94 7.56 -5.77
CA TYR A 224 6.33 7.90 -7.14
C TYR A 224 6.31 9.41 -7.38
N ASP A 225 7.31 9.92 -8.09
CA ASP A 225 7.61 11.35 -8.25
C ASP A 225 7.31 11.88 -9.66
N ARG A 226 6.41 11.22 -10.41
CA ARG A 226 6.03 11.61 -11.77
C ARG A 226 4.55 11.35 -12.04
N CYS A 227 4.03 11.97 -13.10
CA CYS A 227 2.67 11.74 -13.59
C CYS A 227 2.40 10.25 -13.87
N SER A 228 1.30 9.73 -13.29
CA SER A 228 0.94 8.32 -13.42
C SER A 228 0.40 7.94 -14.81
N LYS A 229 -0.10 8.93 -15.57
CA LYS A 229 -0.52 8.73 -16.97
C LYS A 229 0.65 8.50 -17.94
N ILE A 230 1.89 8.76 -17.51
CA ILE A 230 3.08 8.61 -18.35
C ILE A 230 3.84 7.35 -17.90
N PRO A 231 3.77 6.24 -18.64
CA PRO A 231 4.52 5.05 -18.28
C PRO A 231 6.03 5.27 -18.42
N PRO A 232 6.85 4.58 -17.62
CA PRO A 232 8.30 4.62 -17.77
C PRO A 232 8.73 3.95 -19.08
N SER A 233 9.82 4.44 -19.67
CA SER A 233 10.36 3.94 -20.94
C SER A 233 10.93 2.53 -20.87
N SER A 234 11.16 1.98 -19.67
CA SER A 234 11.67 0.62 -19.48
C SER A 234 11.01 -0.06 -18.29
N PHE A 235 10.46 -1.25 -18.56
CA PHE A 235 9.88 -2.14 -17.56
C PHE A 235 10.94 -2.76 -16.63
N TYR A 236 12.14 -3.00 -17.15
CA TYR A 236 13.30 -3.46 -16.39
C TYR A 236 13.91 -2.28 -15.60
N SER A 237 13.20 -1.75 -14.60
CA SER A 237 13.70 -0.60 -13.84
C SER A 237 13.06 -0.43 -12.46
N LYS A 238 13.79 0.23 -11.55
CA LYS A 238 13.24 0.70 -10.25
C LYS A 238 12.08 1.67 -10.43
N ILE A 239 12.10 2.46 -11.51
CA ILE A 239 11.06 3.43 -11.84
C ILE A 239 9.77 2.70 -12.20
N ALA A 240 9.83 1.62 -13.00
CA ALA A 240 8.70 0.75 -13.27
C ALA A 240 8.11 0.14 -11.99
N SER A 241 8.95 -0.31 -11.04
CA SER A 241 8.44 -0.85 -9.76
C SER A 241 7.67 0.18 -8.94
N ARG A 242 8.14 1.43 -8.92
CA ARG A 242 7.46 2.55 -8.26
C ARG A 242 6.18 2.97 -9.00
N TYR A 243 6.22 3.00 -10.32
CA TYR A 243 5.06 3.25 -11.17
C TYR A 243 3.96 2.21 -10.93
N ILE A 244 4.32 0.92 -10.84
CA ILE A 244 3.38 -0.15 -10.51
C ILE A 244 2.86 -0.02 -9.07
N ASN A 245 3.63 0.51 -8.10
CA ASN A 245 3.09 0.80 -6.75
C ASN A 245 1.91 1.78 -6.80
N VAL A 246 1.98 2.80 -7.66
CA VAL A 246 0.87 3.77 -7.85
C VAL A 246 -0.37 3.05 -8.35
N HIS A 247 -0.24 2.22 -9.37
CA HIS A 247 -1.36 1.51 -9.98
C HIS A 247 -1.92 0.42 -9.05
N GLU A 248 -1.07 -0.22 -8.26
CA GLU A 248 -1.49 -1.13 -7.21
C GLU A 248 -2.34 -0.41 -6.14
N LEU A 249 -1.94 0.80 -5.73
CA LEU A 249 -2.72 1.64 -4.81
C LEU A 249 -4.05 2.06 -5.43
N LEU A 250 -4.03 2.63 -6.64
CA LEU A 250 -5.22 3.14 -7.32
C LEU A 250 -6.21 2.03 -7.69
N SER A 251 -5.73 0.81 -7.99
CA SER A 251 -6.58 -0.34 -8.32
C SER A 251 -7.56 -0.77 -7.21
N ASN A 252 -7.39 -0.25 -5.99
CA ASN A 252 -8.30 -0.56 -4.89
C ASN A 252 -9.59 0.28 -4.92
N TYR A 253 -9.61 1.38 -5.67
CA TYR A 253 -10.77 2.25 -5.82
C TYR A 253 -11.81 1.63 -6.78
N THR A 254 -13.09 1.86 -6.49
CA THR A 254 -14.18 1.28 -7.29
C THR A 254 -14.24 1.85 -8.72
N GLY A 255 -13.95 3.14 -8.89
CA GLY A 255 -13.91 3.83 -10.18
C GLY A 255 -12.59 3.67 -10.97
N ALA A 256 -11.64 2.84 -10.50
CA ALA A 256 -10.30 2.78 -11.09
C ALA A 256 -10.26 2.08 -12.45
N LYS A 257 -11.04 1.00 -12.65
CA LYS A 257 -11.01 0.15 -13.85
C LYS A 257 -11.02 0.93 -15.17
N PRO A 258 -12.03 1.77 -15.48
CA PRO A 258 -12.06 2.49 -16.75
C PRO A 258 -10.92 3.52 -16.89
N LYS A 259 -10.36 4.00 -15.78
CA LYS A 259 -9.29 5.01 -15.78
C LYS A 259 -7.91 4.41 -15.98
N LEU A 260 -7.70 3.14 -15.60
CA LEU A 260 -6.38 2.49 -15.63
C LEU A 260 -6.15 1.59 -16.87
N GLN A 261 -6.95 1.74 -17.91
CA GLN A 261 -6.82 0.93 -19.13
C GLN A 261 -5.44 1.08 -19.81
N TYR A 262 -4.87 2.29 -19.82
CA TYR A 262 -3.53 2.55 -20.36
C TYR A 262 -2.44 1.77 -19.60
N PHE A 263 -2.63 1.56 -18.29
CA PHE A 263 -1.70 0.77 -17.48
C PHE A 263 -1.81 -0.71 -17.82
N VAL A 264 -3.04 -1.22 -18.01
CA VAL A 264 -3.29 -2.60 -18.43
C VAL A 264 -2.63 -2.89 -19.78
N GLU A 265 -2.78 -1.98 -20.74
CA GLU A 265 -2.10 -2.05 -22.04
C GLU A 265 -0.58 -2.06 -21.88
N TRP A 266 -0.03 -1.10 -21.12
CA TRP A 266 1.40 -1.00 -20.91
C TRP A 266 2.00 -2.24 -20.23
N VAL A 267 1.34 -2.84 -19.24
CA VAL A 267 1.86 -4.09 -18.64
C VAL A 267 1.78 -5.24 -19.63
N ASN A 268 0.71 -5.37 -20.41
CA ASN A 268 0.57 -6.45 -21.41
C ASN A 268 1.63 -6.35 -22.52
N ASP A 269 1.99 -5.14 -22.96
CA ASP A 269 3.04 -4.91 -23.95
C ASP A 269 4.44 -5.29 -23.43
N ASN A 270 4.63 -5.35 -22.11
CA ASN A 270 5.91 -5.69 -21.48
C ASN A 270 5.99 -7.15 -21.00
N ILE A 271 5.06 -7.99 -21.42
CA ILE A 271 5.15 -9.42 -21.16
C ILE A 271 6.25 -10.05 -22.01
N SER A 272 7.04 -10.95 -21.42
CA SER A 272 8.07 -11.70 -22.15
C SER A 272 7.45 -12.81 -23.00
N GLU A 273 8.21 -13.31 -23.98
CA GLU A 273 7.77 -14.41 -24.88
C GLU A 273 7.38 -15.68 -24.11
N ASP A 274 8.01 -15.93 -22.97
CA ASP A 274 7.70 -17.05 -22.07
C ASP A 274 6.45 -16.82 -21.20
N GLY A 275 5.77 -15.68 -21.38
CA GLY A 275 4.52 -15.35 -20.70
C GLY A 275 4.67 -14.81 -19.28
N PHE A 276 5.89 -14.52 -18.82
CA PHE A 276 6.18 -13.89 -17.54
C PHE A 276 6.45 -12.39 -17.67
N TRP A 277 6.30 -11.67 -16.56
CA TRP A 277 6.90 -10.34 -16.39
C TRP A 277 8.24 -10.44 -15.68
N ASP A 278 9.22 -9.65 -16.11
CA ASP A 278 10.53 -9.54 -15.45
C ASP A 278 10.95 -8.07 -15.32
N MET A 279 10.92 -7.55 -14.09
CA MET A 279 11.35 -6.19 -13.80
C MET A 279 12.86 -6.08 -13.54
N GLY A 280 13.57 -7.21 -13.52
CA GLY A 280 15.01 -7.26 -13.35
C GLY A 280 15.52 -7.26 -11.92
N GLN A 281 16.80 -7.59 -11.74
CA GLN A 281 17.38 -7.71 -10.40
C GLN A 281 17.44 -6.39 -9.63
N LEU A 282 17.44 -5.25 -10.35
CA LEU A 282 17.55 -3.93 -9.74
C LEU A 282 16.34 -3.54 -8.89
N VAL A 283 15.18 -4.19 -9.05
CA VAL A 283 13.98 -3.88 -8.26
C VAL A 283 13.95 -4.55 -6.89
N LYS A 284 14.96 -5.35 -6.55
CA LYS A 284 15.11 -5.92 -5.20
C LYS A 284 15.36 -4.80 -4.19
N ASP A 285 14.34 -4.49 -3.39
CA ASP A 285 14.32 -3.38 -2.42
C ASP A 285 14.12 -3.85 -0.97
N ASN A 286 13.96 -5.16 -0.76
CA ASN A 286 13.63 -5.82 0.51
C ASN A 286 12.29 -5.38 1.13
N ILE A 287 11.45 -4.69 0.35
CA ILE A 287 10.09 -4.29 0.72
C ILE A 287 9.09 -5.00 -0.22
N GLN A 288 9.07 -4.63 -1.50
CA GLN A 288 8.26 -5.29 -2.52
C GLN A 288 8.84 -6.65 -2.89
N PHE A 289 10.16 -6.70 -3.06
CA PHE A 289 10.85 -7.89 -3.53
C PHE A 289 12.05 -8.23 -2.65
N PRO A 290 12.34 -9.53 -2.45
CA PRO A 290 11.74 -10.70 -3.11
C PRO A 290 10.47 -11.22 -2.41
N LEU A 291 9.69 -12.08 -3.06
CA LEU A 291 8.68 -12.94 -2.42
C LEU A 291 9.23 -14.36 -2.27
N SER A 292 9.88 -14.87 -3.31
CA SER A 292 10.60 -16.14 -3.35
C SER A 292 11.87 -16.13 -2.49
N ASN A 293 12.34 -17.31 -2.09
CA ASN A 293 13.49 -17.53 -1.23
C ASN A 293 14.82 -17.16 -1.90
N SER A 294 14.94 -17.34 -3.23
CA SER A 294 16.18 -17.07 -3.96
C SER A 294 15.92 -16.38 -5.30
N TRP A 295 16.33 -15.11 -5.40
CA TRP A 295 16.37 -14.33 -6.65
C TRP A 295 17.65 -14.52 -7.46
N ARG A 296 18.57 -15.39 -7.01
CA ARG A 296 19.67 -15.85 -7.87
C ARG A 296 19.13 -16.69 -9.02
N ASP A 297 18.03 -17.41 -8.75
CA ASP A 297 17.23 -18.02 -9.79
C ASP A 297 16.36 -16.93 -10.47
N HIS A 298 16.48 -16.86 -11.79
CA HIS A 298 15.75 -15.92 -12.61
C HIS A 298 14.27 -16.29 -12.75
N VAL A 299 13.93 -17.58 -12.65
CA VAL A 299 12.54 -18.06 -12.72
C VAL A 299 11.75 -17.55 -11.52
N ASN A 300 12.32 -17.66 -10.31
CA ASN A 300 11.73 -17.10 -9.08
C ASN A 300 11.50 -15.58 -9.15
N ARG A 301 12.45 -14.84 -9.73
CA ARG A 301 12.29 -13.40 -9.95
C ARG A 301 11.11 -13.10 -10.89
N LYS A 302 11.01 -13.84 -12.00
CA LYS A 302 9.92 -13.73 -12.98
C LYS A 302 8.57 -14.08 -12.35
N ILE A 303 8.52 -15.15 -11.56
CA ILE A 303 7.34 -15.53 -10.78
C ILE A 303 6.90 -14.38 -9.89
N ASP A 304 7.79 -13.83 -9.06
CA ASP A 304 7.42 -12.77 -8.12
C ASP A 304 6.89 -11.51 -8.82
N CYS A 305 7.54 -11.10 -9.91
CA CYS A 305 7.06 -9.98 -10.74
C CYS A 305 5.68 -10.30 -11.32
N THR A 306 5.48 -11.51 -11.83
CA THR A 306 4.23 -11.97 -12.43
C THR A 306 3.10 -12.03 -11.42
N VAL A 307 3.33 -12.58 -10.22
CA VAL A 307 2.34 -12.59 -9.13
C VAL A 307 1.89 -11.17 -8.79
N ARG A 308 2.82 -10.22 -8.68
CA ARG A 308 2.48 -8.83 -8.38
C ARG A 308 1.59 -8.21 -9.46
N ILE A 309 1.90 -8.41 -10.74
CA ILE A 309 1.09 -7.88 -11.85
C ILE A 309 -0.29 -8.54 -11.90
N GLN A 310 -0.36 -9.87 -11.79
CA GLN A 310 -1.64 -10.60 -11.82
C GLN A 310 -2.58 -10.19 -10.69
N LYS A 311 -2.06 -9.88 -9.50
CA LYS A 311 -2.87 -9.34 -8.39
C LYS A 311 -3.53 -8.01 -8.73
N ILE A 312 -2.87 -7.17 -9.51
CA ILE A 312 -3.41 -5.86 -9.90
C ILE A 312 -4.46 -6.08 -11.00
N LEU A 313 -4.13 -6.87 -12.02
CA LEU A 313 -5.06 -7.20 -13.10
C LEU A 313 -6.35 -7.86 -12.56
N SER A 314 -6.25 -8.79 -11.60
CA SER A 314 -7.41 -9.46 -11.00
C SER A 314 -8.35 -8.54 -10.21
N ARG A 315 -7.88 -7.36 -9.80
CA ARG A 315 -8.69 -6.30 -9.18
C ARG A 315 -9.37 -5.45 -10.25
N LEU A 316 -8.67 -5.16 -11.34
CA LEU A 316 -9.18 -4.37 -12.47
C LEU A 316 -10.13 -5.16 -13.37
N ASP A 317 -10.10 -6.49 -13.34
CA ASP A 317 -11.06 -7.32 -14.08
C ASP A 317 -12.47 -7.34 -13.45
N LYS A 318 -12.62 -6.91 -12.18
CA LYS A 318 -13.88 -6.93 -11.43
C LYS A 318 -14.97 -6.03 -11.99
#